data_AF-A0A1V6XIU6-F1
#
_entry.id   AF-A0A1V6XIU6-F1
#
_cell.length_a   1.000
_cell.length_b   1.000
_cell.length_c   1.000
_cell.angle_alpha   90.00
_cell.angle_beta   90.00
_cell.angle_gamma   90.00
#
_symmetry.space_group_name_H-M   'P 1'
#
loop_
_entity.id
_entity.type
_entity.pdbx_description
1 polymer ?
#
loop_
_entity_poly.entity_id
_entity_poly.type
_entity_poly.pdbx_seq_one_letter_code
_entity_poly.pdbx_strand_id
1 'polypeptide(L)'
;MDHLRDSLLSSLSRDTPSTATIDHARRDQEGTRQSVARGEIKEVRGMAFSNGVWVVTSRYCDTGDGVDSLEDHIHSLWYMYYELGREISSESPKHEGIVLRYPPHSRNGAVD
;
A
#
# COMPACT_ATOMS: atom_id res chain seq x y z
N MET A 1 23.09 28.76 3.77
CA MET A 1 22.65 27.34 3.77
C MET A 1 21.21 27.19 3.31
N ASP A 2 20.39 28.25 3.41
CA ASP A 2 18.97 28.23 3.04
C ASP A 2 18.73 28.01 1.55
N HIS A 3 19.57 28.60 0.69
CA HIS A 3 19.46 28.46 -0.77
C HIS A 3 19.63 27.01 -1.29
N LEU A 4 20.38 26.16 -0.58
CA LEU A 4 20.55 24.76 -0.96
C LEU A 4 19.26 23.97 -0.70
N ARG A 5 18.59 24.27 0.42
CA ARG A 5 17.33 23.62 0.80
C ARG A 5 16.20 24.01 -0.15
N ASP A 6 16.13 25.30 -0.48
CA ASP A 6 15.12 25.82 -1.41
C ASP A 6 15.34 25.30 -2.84
N SER A 7 16.60 25.15 -3.30
CA SER A 7 16.89 24.51 -4.58
C SER A 7 16.50 23.04 -4.64
N LEU A 8 16.73 22.27 -3.57
CA LEU A 8 16.32 20.85 -3.51
C LEU A 8 14.80 20.70 -3.49
N LEU A 9 14.09 21.56 -2.76
CA LEU A 9 12.63 21.58 -2.73
C LEU A 9 12.02 22.08 -4.05
N SER A 10 12.69 22.99 -4.74
CA SER A 10 12.27 23.47 -6.08
C SER A 10 12.49 22.43 -7.17
N SER A 11 13.52 21.57 -7.05
CA SER A 11 13.75 20.45 -7.97
C SER A 11 12.84 19.26 -7.72
N LEU A 12 12.22 19.20 -6.54
CA LEU A 12 11.11 18.30 -6.25
C LEU A 12 9.86 18.85 -6.96
N SER A 13 9.88 18.81 -8.28
CA SER A 13 8.67 18.94 -9.10
C SER A 13 7.69 17.95 -8.52
N ARG A 14 6.67 18.47 -7.83
CA ARG A 14 5.51 17.68 -7.45
C ARG A 14 4.82 17.35 -8.76
N ASP A 15 5.28 16.29 -9.40
CA ASP A 15 4.68 15.77 -10.61
C ASP A 15 3.22 15.55 -10.29
N THR A 16 2.39 16.43 -10.85
CA THR A 16 0.97 16.46 -10.51
C THR A 16 0.42 15.09 -10.90
N PRO A 17 -0.18 14.34 -9.96
CA PRO A 17 -0.64 12.99 -10.25
C PRO A 17 -1.56 13.04 -11.46
N SER A 18 -1.31 12.16 -12.42
CA SER A 18 -2.11 12.12 -13.63
C SER A 18 -3.57 11.85 -13.25
N THR A 19 -4.52 12.47 -13.96
CA THR A 19 -5.96 12.26 -13.72
C THR A 19 -6.35 10.78 -13.73
N ALA A 20 -5.64 9.98 -14.54
CA ALA A 20 -5.83 8.54 -14.60
C ALA A 20 -5.45 7.81 -13.29
N THR A 21 -4.41 8.29 -12.59
CA THR A 21 -3.96 7.72 -11.30
C THR A 21 -4.94 8.06 -10.18
N ILE A 22 -5.43 9.30 -10.15
CA ILE A 22 -6.45 9.77 -9.20
C ILE A 22 -7.76 8.96 -9.34
N ASP A 23 -8.19 8.72 -10.59
CA ASP A 23 -9.39 7.94 -10.85
C ASP A 23 -9.25 6.46 -10.48
N HIS A 24 -8.04 5.90 -10.56
CA HIS A 24 -7.76 4.54 -10.11
C HIS A 24 -7.85 4.43 -8.59
N ALA A 25 -7.17 5.29 -7.85
CA ALA A 25 -7.19 5.29 -6.38
C ALA A 25 -8.62 5.45 -5.84
N ARG A 26 -9.41 6.35 -6.44
CA ARG A 26 -10.82 6.54 -6.07
C ARG A 26 -11.67 5.29 -6.31
N ARG A 27 -11.47 4.59 -7.42
CA ARG A 27 -12.18 3.34 -7.72
C ARG A 27 -11.80 2.23 -6.74
N ASP A 28 -10.53 2.13 -6.38
CA ASP A 28 -10.05 1.12 -5.42
C ASP A 28 -10.64 1.36 -4.02
N GLN A 29 -10.74 2.62 -3.59
CA GLN A 29 -11.36 2.98 -2.32
C GLN A 29 -12.84 2.65 -2.26
N GLU A 30 -13.59 2.96 -3.33
CA GLU A 30 -15.01 2.65 -3.42
C GLU A 30 -15.25 1.14 -3.46
N GLY A 31 -14.47 0.40 -4.25
CA GLY A 31 -14.53 -1.05 -4.31
C GLY A 31 -14.23 -1.69 -2.95
N THR A 32 -13.20 -1.20 -2.26
CA THR A 32 -12.84 -1.64 -0.90
C THR A 32 -14.01 -1.47 0.06
N ARG A 33 -14.65 -0.30 0.08
CA ARG A 33 -15.81 -0.02 0.94
C ARG A 33 -16.98 -0.97 0.65
N GLN A 34 -17.28 -1.19 -0.62
CA GLN A 34 -18.38 -2.08 -1.01
C GLN A 34 -18.11 -3.53 -0.62
N SER A 35 -16.90 -4.03 -0.83
CA SER A 35 -16.51 -5.39 -0.43
C SER A 35 -16.52 -5.56 1.09
N VAL A 36 -16.04 -4.55 1.82
CA VAL A 36 -16.13 -4.50 3.27
C VAL A 36 -17.59 -4.53 3.74
N ALA A 37 -18.46 -3.69 3.18
CA ALA A 37 -19.89 -3.66 3.52
C ALA A 37 -20.62 -4.99 3.20
N ARG A 38 -20.11 -5.78 2.24
CA ARG A 38 -20.59 -7.13 1.93
C ARG A 38 -20.01 -8.22 2.83
N GLY A 39 -19.07 -7.89 3.71
CA GLY A 39 -18.37 -8.85 4.57
C GLY A 39 -17.27 -9.64 3.87
N GLU A 40 -16.80 -9.21 2.69
CA GLU A 40 -15.75 -9.84 1.89
C GLU A 40 -14.33 -9.59 2.47
N ILE A 41 -14.21 -9.59 3.80
CA ILE A 41 -13.02 -9.16 4.56
C ILE A 41 -11.77 -9.98 4.19
N LYS A 42 -11.92 -11.29 3.92
CA LYS A 42 -10.81 -12.16 3.54
C LYS A 42 -10.23 -11.80 2.17
N GLU A 43 -11.09 -11.37 1.25
CA GLU A 43 -10.70 -11.01 -0.11
C GLU A 43 -10.01 -9.65 -0.14
N VAL A 44 -10.58 -8.65 0.55
CA VAL A 44 -9.95 -7.34 0.73
C VAL A 44 -8.59 -7.47 1.42
N ARG A 45 -8.48 -8.35 2.42
CA ARG A 45 -7.21 -8.69 3.06
C ARG A 45 -6.22 -9.29 2.04
N GLY A 46 -6.66 -10.23 1.21
CA GLY A 46 -5.83 -10.81 0.16
C GLY A 46 -5.33 -9.77 -0.85
N MET A 47 -6.20 -8.86 -1.29
CA MET A 47 -5.82 -7.78 -2.21
C MET A 47 -4.79 -6.83 -1.61
N ALA A 48 -5.00 -6.40 -0.35
CA ALA A 48 -4.07 -5.53 0.35
C ALA A 48 -2.68 -6.19 0.50
N PHE A 49 -2.64 -7.42 1.01
CA PHE A 49 -1.38 -8.12 1.28
C PHE A 49 -0.65 -8.62 0.03
N SER A 50 -1.36 -9.16 -0.96
CA SER A 50 -0.72 -9.80 -2.11
C SER A 50 -0.47 -8.83 -3.25
N ASN A 51 -1.40 -7.93 -3.56
CA ASN A 51 -1.26 -7.05 -4.72
C ASN A 51 -0.71 -5.68 -4.31
N GLY A 52 -1.32 -5.04 -3.31
CA GLY A 52 -0.93 -3.69 -2.88
C GLY A 52 0.48 -3.63 -2.29
N VAL A 53 0.80 -4.47 -1.30
CA VAL A 53 2.14 -4.52 -0.70
C VAL A 53 3.20 -4.94 -1.71
N TRP A 54 2.91 -5.91 -2.58
CA TRP A 54 3.85 -6.37 -3.59
C TRP A 54 4.20 -5.27 -4.60
N VAL A 55 3.19 -4.58 -5.14
CA VAL A 55 3.39 -3.49 -6.11
C VAL A 55 4.22 -2.37 -5.50
N VAL A 56 3.90 -1.93 -4.28
CA VAL A 56 4.67 -0.87 -3.61
C VAL A 56 6.11 -1.32 -3.32
N THR A 57 6.28 -2.52 -2.78
CA THR A 57 7.61 -3.02 -2.37
C THR A 57 8.51 -3.28 -3.58
N SER A 58 8.00 -3.93 -4.63
CA SER A 58 8.79 -4.24 -5.82
C SER A 58 9.18 -2.97 -6.59
N ARG A 59 8.26 -2.01 -6.76
CA ARG A 59 8.59 -0.76 -7.44
C ARG A 59 9.60 0.08 -6.66
N TYR A 60 9.44 0.17 -5.33
CA TYR A 60 10.39 0.89 -4.49
C TYR A 60 11.78 0.23 -4.46
N CYS A 61 11.83 -1.09 -4.21
CA CYS A 61 13.10 -1.80 -4.00
C CYS A 61 13.79 -2.23 -5.30
N ASP A 62 13.04 -2.75 -6.27
CA ASP A 62 13.60 -3.36 -7.48
C ASP A 62 13.74 -2.35 -8.62
N THR A 63 12.77 -1.43 -8.76
CA THR A 63 12.78 -0.39 -9.81
C THR A 63 13.44 0.90 -9.35
N GLY A 64 13.40 1.19 -8.04
CA GLY A 64 13.93 2.42 -7.46
C GLY A 64 12.97 3.62 -7.60
N ASP A 65 11.67 3.37 -7.76
CA ASP A 65 10.66 4.42 -7.82
C ASP A 65 10.64 5.22 -6.51
N GLY A 66 10.63 6.55 -6.62
CA GLY A 66 10.53 7.45 -5.48
C GLY A 66 9.20 7.28 -4.74
N VAL A 67 9.18 7.60 -3.44
CA VAL A 67 7.95 7.54 -2.64
C VAL A 67 6.84 8.42 -3.24
N ASP A 68 7.20 9.56 -3.82
CA ASP A 68 6.26 10.48 -4.45
C ASP A 68 5.53 9.85 -5.65
N SER A 69 6.19 8.98 -6.44
CA SER A 69 5.52 8.29 -7.56
C SER A 69 4.65 7.11 -7.12
N LEU A 70 4.80 6.67 -5.87
CA LEU A 70 4.03 5.58 -5.26
C LEU A 70 2.91 6.08 -4.33
N GLU A 71 2.77 7.40 -4.15
CA GLU A 71 1.83 8.03 -3.21
C GLU A 71 0.42 7.44 -3.31
N ASP A 72 -0.13 7.32 -4.52
CA ASP A 72 -1.49 6.81 -4.74
C ASP A 72 -1.65 5.32 -4.36
N HIS A 73 -0.61 4.51 -4.61
CA HIS A 73 -0.61 3.10 -4.22
C HIS A 73 -0.52 2.96 -2.70
N ILE A 74 0.31 3.79 -2.06
CA ILE A 74 0.48 3.83 -0.61
C ILE A 74 -0.82 4.28 0.07
N HIS A 75 -1.47 5.32 -0.45
CA HIS A 75 -2.75 5.80 0.07
C HIS A 75 -3.87 4.77 -0.10
N SER A 76 -3.95 4.11 -1.25
CA SER A 76 -4.93 3.04 -1.49
C SER A 76 -4.71 1.87 -0.54
N LEU A 77 -3.45 1.46 -0.32
CA LEU A 77 -3.10 0.40 0.61
C LEU A 77 -3.44 0.78 2.06
N TRP A 78 -3.10 2.00 2.48
CA TRP A 78 -3.44 2.51 3.81
C TRP A 78 -4.95 2.49 4.04
N TYR A 79 -5.71 2.92 3.05
CA TYR A 79 -7.16 2.96 3.13
C TYR A 79 -7.79 1.57 3.24
N MET A 80 -7.28 0.58 2.51
CA MET A 80 -7.71 -0.82 2.66
C MET A 80 -7.48 -1.33 4.08
N TYR A 81 -6.31 -1.06 4.67
CA TYR A 81 -6.04 -1.44 6.05
C TYR A 81 -6.91 -0.68 7.06
N TYR A 82 -7.22 0.59 6.80
CA TYR A 82 -8.12 1.38 7.63
C TYR A 82 -9.54 0.77 7.65
N GLU A 83 -10.14 0.51 6.49
CA GLU A 83 -11.48 -0.10 6.42
C GLU A 83 -11.49 -1.52 7.00
N LEU A 84 -10.46 -2.33 6.72
CA LEU A 84 -10.31 -3.64 7.38
C LEU A 84 -10.22 -3.52 8.90
N GLY A 85 -9.42 -2.57 9.40
CA GLY A 85 -9.26 -2.34 10.83
C GLY A 85 -10.55 -1.90 11.52
N ARG A 86 -11.42 -1.15 10.83
CA ARG A 86 -12.74 -0.74 11.35
C ARG A 86 -13.71 -1.90 11.52
N GLU A 87 -13.64 -2.90 10.66
CA GLU A 87 -14.51 -4.09 10.71
C GLU A 87 -14.06 -5.13 11.74
N ILE A 88 -12.85 -4.97 12.26
CA ILE A 88 -12.23 -5.89 13.19
C ILE A 88 -12.68 -5.51 14.61
N SER A 89 -13.89 -5.95 14.97
CA SER A 89 -14.44 -5.82 16.33
C SER A 89 -13.55 -6.52 17.34
N SER A 90 -13.10 -5.81 18.39
CA SER A 90 -12.20 -6.29 19.47
C SER A 90 -12.64 -7.59 20.17
N GLU A 91 -13.87 -8.06 19.94
CA GLU A 91 -14.43 -9.28 20.55
C GLU A 91 -14.43 -10.53 19.65
N SER A 92 -14.09 -10.44 18.36
CA SER A 92 -14.12 -11.59 17.44
C SER A 92 -12.74 -12.27 17.31
N PRO A 93 -12.60 -13.60 17.47
CA PRO A 93 -11.32 -14.32 17.32
C PRO A 93 -10.67 -14.24 15.91
N LYS A 94 -11.23 -13.45 14.98
CA LYS A 94 -10.68 -13.16 13.65
C LYS A 94 -9.50 -12.16 13.64
N HIS A 95 -9.09 -11.66 14.81
CA HIS A 95 -8.00 -10.69 15.03
C HIS A 95 -6.60 -11.18 14.62
N GLU A 96 -6.38 -12.49 14.55
CA GLU A 96 -5.02 -13.05 14.40
C GLU A 96 -4.35 -12.82 13.04
N GLY A 97 -5.02 -12.18 12.06
CA GLY A 97 -4.52 -12.10 10.69
C GLY A 97 -4.24 -10.71 10.12
N ILE A 98 -4.19 -9.65 10.93
CA ILE A 98 -3.51 -8.39 10.55
C ILE A 98 -2.07 -8.37 11.09
N VAL A 99 -1.41 -9.53 11.15
CA VAL A 99 0.02 -9.54 11.40
C VAL A 99 0.71 -9.29 10.07
N LEU A 100 1.42 -8.16 9.97
CA LEU A 100 2.28 -7.82 8.83
C LEU A 100 3.46 -8.81 8.82
N ARG A 101 3.22 -10.02 8.33
CA ARG A 101 4.27 -11.05 8.22
C ARG A 101 5.05 -10.78 6.94
N TYR A 102 6.27 -10.28 7.09
CA TYR A 102 7.23 -10.22 5.98
C TYR A 102 7.36 -11.62 5.36
N PRO A 103 7.37 -11.74 4.02
CA PRO A 103 7.65 -13.00 3.38
C PRO A 103 9.08 -13.44 3.75
N PRO A 104 9.31 -14.71 4.09
CA PRO A 104 10.66 -15.20 4.34
C PRO A 104 11.47 -15.05 3.05
N HIS A 105 12.62 -14.37 3.12
CA HIS A 105 13.63 -14.48 2.08
C HIS A 105 13.98 -15.96 1.89
N SER A 106 13.71 -16.50 0.70
CA SER A 106 14.26 -17.79 0.29
C SER A 106 15.78 -17.64 0.22
N ARG A 107 16.49 -18.00 1.30
CA ARG A 107 17.92 -18.31 1.21
C ARG A 107 18.03 -19.62 0.46
N ASN A 108 18.32 -19.52 -0.83
CA ASN A 108 18.77 -20.65 -1.61
C ASN A 108 20.13 -21.13 -1.07
N GLY A 109 20.18 -22.44 -0.79
CA GLY A 109 21.33 -23.34 -0.63
C GLY A 109 22.72 -22.80 -0.32
N ALA A 110 23.30 -23.30 0.76
CA ALA A 110 24.66 -23.84 0.75
C ALA A 110 24.67 -25.10 1.61
N VAL A 111 24.91 -26.23 0.96
CA VAL A 111 25.25 -27.51 1.57
C VAL A 111 26.75 -27.44 1.89
N ASP A 112 27.12 -27.80 3.12
CA ASP A 112 28.41 -28.40 3.46
C ASP A 112 28.15 -29.52 4.47
#